data_AF-A0A1C4UCE6-F1
#
_entry.id   AF-A0A1C4UCE6-F1
#
_cell.length_a   1.000
_cell.length_b   1.000
_cell.length_c   1.000
_cell.angle_alpha   90.00
_cell.angle_beta   90.00
_cell.angle_gamma   90.00
#
_symmetry.space_group_name_H-M   'P 1'
#
loop_
_entity.id
_entity.type
_entity.pdbx_description
1 polymer ?
#
loop_
_entity_poly.entity_id
_entity_poly.type
_entity_poly.pdbx_seq_one_letter_code
_entity_poly.pdbx_strand_id
1 'polypeptide(L)'
;MTRRYASSGAVVATEDLSSPHILLLDQIRKTGERQTVAPKGRLEPGEAPLHAAKREVAEEAGLTDTHYSAYLGQEAYRFTDNDGTPAAKTVDWFLFTTATTATTPARDEGFVQARWLDALAARQAASHPQFQQMLDRALAVITWRAAHPLPFSRTLSRLVNQVAAEAQAAIAGHPDAGVGLCGSAARGDFIEGWSDVDFIAWNLPPTSAAATALHEIVSEAAQRHGPRASLHLADSHGGDARRLGPLYDMKMHSVVRRVGLDTAVIAGAAPTPTTSPELTDLAGDLAVLHEFAVTRLAASHRTGSEREDTARRVLSVLSSAGRLLVTRRAPEVGLRLPDVIEALRDRPDSQLRLLLGDYDAYRRAGASDIEQAERLAARVPGALAATKRVIEQSASR
;
A
#
# COMPACT_ATOMS: atom_id res chain seq x y z
N MET A 1 23.07 -6.32 22.85
CA MET A 1 22.35 -6.54 21.58
C MET A 1 20.86 -6.25 21.80
N THR A 2 20.17 -5.62 20.85
CA THR A 2 18.72 -5.39 20.92
C THR A 2 17.98 -6.56 20.26
N ARG A 3 17.06 -7.21 20.99
CA ARG A 3 16.22 -8.29 20.45
C ARG A 3 15.18 -7.70 19.49
N ARG A 4 14.92 -8.36 18.36
CA ARG A 4 13.93 -7.89 17.36
C ARG A 4 12.75 -8.84 17.28
N TYR A 5 11.56 -8.29 17.28
CA TYR A 5 10.30 -9.02 17.14
C TYR A 5 9.52 -8.46 15.94
N ALA A 6 9.06 -9.34 15.06
CA ALA A 6 8.14 -9.00 13.99
C ALA A 6 6.76 -9.55 14.31
N SER A 7 5.74 -8.75 14.04
CA SER A 7 4.33 -9.07 14.23
C SER A 7 3.51 -8.58 13.04
N SER A 8 2.31 -9.13 12.89
CA SER A 8 1.31 -8.57 11.98
C SER A 8 -0.06 -8.61 12.62
N GLY A 9 -0.93 -7.70 12.18
CA GLY A 9 -2.28 -7.57 12.69
C GLY A 9 -3.22 -6.98 11.65
N ALA A 10 -4.50 -7.01 11.95
CA ALA A 10 -5.50 -6.46 11.04
C ALA A 10 -6.59 -5.66 11.74
N VAL A 11 -6.93 -4.51 11.16
CA VAL A 11 -8.25 -3.91 11.37
C VAL A 11 -9.23 -4.68 10.49
N VAL A 12 -10.30 -5.20 11.07
CA VAL A 12 -11.34 -5.92 10.31
C VAL A 12 -12.62 -5.10 10.29
N ALA A 13 -13.17 -4.88 9.10
CA ALA A 13 -14.40 -4.14 8.88
C ALA A 13 -15.47 -5.01 8.20
N THR A 14 -16.75 -4.71 8.44
CA THR A 14 -17.84 -5.26 7.63
C THR A 14 -17.79 -4.74 6.20
N GLU A 15 -18.26 -5.52 5.24
CA GLU A 15 -18.30 -5.13 3.82
C GLU A 15 -19.33 -4.04 3.49
N ASP A 16 -20.33 -3.85 4.35
CA ASP A 16 -21.31 -2.77 4.20
C ASP A 16 -20.62 -1.41 4.37
N LEU A 17 -20.30 -0.78 3.25
CA LEU A 17 -19.69 0.55 3.19
C LEU A 17 -20.65 1.67 3.63
N SER A 18 -21.97 1.44 3.64
CA SER A 18 -22.95 2.43 4.10
C SER A 18 -23.02 2.49 5.63
N SER A 19 -22.73 1.38 6.30
CA SER A 19 -22.69 1.26 7.76
C SER A 19 -21.53 0.36 8.21
N PRO A 20 -20.27 0.80 8.02
CA PRO A 20 -19.11 -0.02 8.33
C PRO A 20 -18.96 -0.17 9.85
N HIS A 21 -18.89 -1.41 10.31
CA HIS A 21 -18.55 -1.75 11.69
C HIS A 21 -17.16 -2.35 11.74
N ILE A 22 -16.40 -1.99 12.78
CA ILE A 22 -15.03 -2.43 13.02
C ILE A 22 -14.99 -3.40 14.19
N LEU A 23 -14.29 -4.51 14.01
CA LEU A 23 -14.03 -5.49 15.06
C LEU A 23 -12.97 -4.98 16.05
N LEU A 24 -13.35 -4.90 17.33
CA LEU A 24 -12.43 -4.71 18.44
C LEU A 24 -12.51 -5.89 19.42
N LEU A 25 -11.36 -6.25 20.00
CA LEU A 25 -11.24 -7.26 21.03
C LEU A 25 -10.88 -6.61 22.37
N ASP A 26 -11.64 -6.96 23.41
CA ASP A 26 -11.30 -6.61 24.79
C ASP A 26 -10.45 -7.73 25.39
N GLN A 27 -9.23 -7.39 25.82
CA GLN A 27 -8.27 -8.31 26.41
C GLN A 27 -7.99 -7.96 27.87
N ILE A 28 -7.95 -8.96 28.74
CA ILE A 28 -7.38 -8.87 30.09
C ILE A 28 -5.97 -9.44 30.02
N ARG A 29 -4.97 -8.58 30.19
CA ARG A 29 -3.55 -8.96 30.14
C ARG A 29 -3.20 -9.82 31.36
N LYS A 30 -2.06 -10.52 31.30
CA LYS A 30 -1.49 -11.25 32.46
C LYS A 30 -1.26 -10.37 33.69
N THR A 31 -1.10 -9.06 33.50
CA THR A 31 -0.97 -8.05 34.56
C THR A 31 -2.31 -7.69 35.24
N GLY A 32 -3.44 -8.17 34.71
CA GLY A 32 -4.80 -7.79 35.13
C GLY A 32 -5.35 -6.54 34.44
N GLU A 33 -4.51 -5.80 33.70
CA GLU A 33 -4.92 -4.61 32.95
C GLU A 33 -5.85 -4.98 31.79
N ARG A 34 -6.94 -4.22 31.63
CA ARG A 34 -7.86 -4.35 30.50
C ARG A 34 -7.46 -3.41 29.37
N GLN A 35 -7.47 -3.92 28.14
CA GLN A 35 -7.24 -3.12 26.94
C GLN A 35 -8.20 -3.52 25.81
N THR A 36 -8.45 -2.60 24.90
CA THR A 36 -9.19 -2.80 23.65
C THR A 36 -8.23 -2.69 22.48
N VAL A 37 -8.13 -3.75 21.68
CA VAL A 37 -7.14 -3.88 20.60
C VAL A 37 -7.77 -4.52 19.35
N ALA A 38 -7.06 -4.46 18.23
CA ALA A 38 -7.33 -5.30 17.07
C ALA A 38 -6.50 -6.60 17.12
N PRO A 39 -6.92 -7.65 16.39
CA PRO A 39 -6.18 -8.90 16.35
C PRO A 39 -4.76 -8.74 15.80
N LYS A 40 -3.76 -9.28 16.51
CA LYS A 40 -2.34 -9.26 16.08
C LYS A 40 -1.49 -10.21 16.93
N GLY A 41 -0.43 -10.73 16.32
CA GLY A 41 0.59 -11.48 17.04
C GLY A 41 1.87 -11.65 16.27
N ARG A 42 2.74 -12.55 16.74
CA ARG A 42 4.13 -12.68 16.23
C ARG A 42 4.11 -13.47 14.93
N LEU A 43 5.01 -13.12 14.02
CA LEU A 43 5.27 -13.97 12.85
C LEU A 43 5.89 -15.29 13.30
N GLU A 44 5.39 -16.38 12.74
CA GLU A 44 6.02 -17.69 12.86
C GLU A 44 7.19 -17.85 11.86
N PRO A 45 8.15 -18.76 12.12
CA PRO A 45 9.25 -19.00 11.19
C PRO A 45 8.75 -19.39 9.79
N GLY A 46 9.16 -18.63 8.77
CA GLY A 46 8.77 -18.87 7.38
C GLY A 46 7.35 -18.41 7.04
N GLU A 47 6.68 -17.67 7.92
CA GLU A 47 5.35 -17.13 7.69
C GLU A 47 5.37 -15.77 6.99
N ALA A 48 4.49 -15.60 6.00
CA ALA A 48 4.27 -14.32 5.34
C ALA A 48 3.56 -13.32 6.28
N PRO A 49 3.96 -12.04 6.38
CA PRO A 49 3.29 -11.05 7.24
C PRO A 49 1.77 -10.95 7.03
N LEU A 50 1.32 -11.00 5.77
CA LEU A 50 -0.10 -10.98 5.44
C LEU A 50 -0.85 -12.21 6.00
N HIS A 51 -0.22 -13.38 5.97
CA HIS A 51 -0.80 -14.62 6.50
C HIS A 51 -0.78 -14.64 8.01
N ALA A 52 0.27 -14.12 8.64
CA ALA A 52 0.31 -13.91 10.08
C ALA A 52 -0.88 -13.05 10.54
N ALA A 53 -1.15 -11.91 9.89
CA ALA A 53 -2.32 -11.10 10.22
C ALA A 53 -3.65 -11.89 10.07
N LYS A 54 -3.76 -12.74 9.04
CA LYS A 54 -4.97 -13.56 8.83
C LYS A 54 -5.12 -14.67 9.87
N ARG A 55 -4.03 -15.35 10.23
CA ARG A 55 -3.99 -16.36 11.29
C ARG A 55 -4.42 -15.75 12.62
N GLU A 56 -3.85 -14.61 12.99
CA GLU A 56 -4.14 -13.93 14.26
C GLU A 56 -5.61 -13.48 14.35
N VAL A 57 -6.22 -13.03 13.25
CA VAL A 57 -7.68 -12.76 13.22
C VAL A 57 -8.49 -14.03 13.42
N ALA A 58 -8.07 -15.16 12.85
CA ALA A 58 -8.73 -16.44 13.03
C ALA A 58 -8.57 -16.98 14.46
N GLU A 59 -7.38 -16.86 15.05
CA GLU A 59 -7.06 -17.34 16.39
C GLU A 59 -7.72 -16.46 17.47
N GLU A 60 -7.46 -15.15 17.46
CA GLU A 60 -7.87 -14.26 18.55
C GLU A 60 -9.38 -13.93 18.50
N ALA A 61 -9.99 -13.93 17.31
CA ALA A 61 -11.40 -13.57 17.10
C ALA A 61 -12.29 -14.68 16.54
N GLY A 62 -11.75 -15.85 16.17
CA GLY A 62 -12.52 -16.94 15.56
C GLY A 62 -13.04 -16.62 14.15
N LEU A 63 -12.45 -15.62 13.47
CA LEU A 63 -12.96 -15.09 12.21
C LEU A 63 -12.07 -15.50 11.03
N THR A 64 -12.53 -16.44 10.20
CA THR A 64 -11.74 -17.03 9.11
C THR A 64 -12.05 -16.48 7.73
N ASP A 65 -13.29 -16.02 7.50
CA ASP A 65 -13.75 -15.46 6.22
C ASP A 65 -13.38 -13.97 6.12
N THR A 66 -12.09 -13.72 5.91
CA THR A 66 -11.52 -12.37 5.82
C THR A 66 -10.75 -12.17 4.51
N HIS A 67 -10.85 -10.94 3.99
CA HIS A 67 -10.31 -10.59 2.68
C HIS A 67 -9.47 -9.33 2.73
N TYR A 68 -8.27 -9.42 2.15
CA TYR A 68 -7.35 -8.31 2.02
C TYR A 68 -7.99 -7.13 1.30
N SER A 69 -7.85 -5.94 1.90
CA SER A 69 -8.47 -4.71 1.39
C SER A 69 -7.47 -3.55 1.30
N ALA A 70 -6.54 -3.42 2.23
CA ALA A 70 -5.46 -2.44 2.17
C ALA A 70 -4.31 -2.81 3.13
N TYR A 71 -3.16 -2.15 2.96
CA TYR A 71 -2.11 -2.03 3.96
C TYR A 71 -2.28 -0.71 4.71
N LEU A 72 -2.12 -0.75 6.03
CA LEU A 72 -2.32 0.39 6.93
C LEU A 72 -1.00 0.96 7.45
N GLY A 73 0.14 0.36 7.10
CA GLY A 73 1.46 0.77 7.57
C GLY A 73 1.96 -0.05 8.75
N GLN A 74 3.14 0.32 9.21
CA GLN A 74 3.86 -0.37 10.26
C GLN A 74 3.91 0.48 11.52
N GLU A 75 3.64 -0.16 12.65
CA GLU A 75 3.93 0.37 13.97
C GLU A 75 5.30 -0.13 14.42
N ALA A 76 6.14 0.74 14.98
CA ALA A 76 7.44 0.34 15.53
C ALA A 76 7.65 0.96 16.92
N TYR A 77 8.01 0.13 17.90
CA TYR A 77 8.26 0.58 19.27
C TYR A 77 9.37 -0.22 19.95
N ARG A 78 9.94 0.36 21.01
CA ARG A 78 10.99 -0.26 21.83
C ARG A 78 10.48 -0.51 23.24
N PHE A 79 10.93 -1.60 23.84
CA PHE A 79 10.60 -1.98 25.20
C PHE A 79 11.77 -2.75 25.84
N THR A 80 11.67 -3.01 27.13
CA THR A 80 12.61 -3.88 27.84
C THR A 80 11.91 -5.21 28.07
N ASP A 81 12.52 -6.30 27.60
CA ASP A 81 11.99 -7.65 27.80
C ASP A 81 12.10 -8.07 29.28
N ASN A 82 11.43 -9.15 29.66
CA ASN A 82 11.34 -9.60 31.05
C ASN A 82 12.71 -9.91 31.68
N ASP A 83 13.70 -10.24 30.85
CA ASP A 83 15.09 -10.52 31.25
C ASP A 83 15.97 -9.25 31.33
N GLY A 84 15.40 -8.06 31.14
CA GLY A 84 16.13 -6.79 31.11
C GLY A 84 16.75 -6.45 29.75
N THR A 85 16.61 -7.30 28.74
CA THR A 85 17.20 -7.07 27.42
C THR A 85 16.40 -6.02 26.64
N PRO A 86 17.04 -5.00 26.05
CA PRO A 86 16.36 -4.08 25.15
C PRO A 86 15.78 -4.82 23.94
N ALA A 87 14.53 -4.54 23.60
CA ALA A 87 13.82 -5.13 22.49
C ALA A 87 13.20 -4.04 21.59
N ALA A 88 13.13 -4.34 20.29
CA ALA A 88 12.42 -3.56 19.29
C ALA A 88 11.36 -4.46 18.65
N LYS A 89 10.14 -3.96 18.51
CA LYS A 89 9.05 -4.66 17.86
C LYS A 89 8.47 -3.84 16.71
N THR A 90 8.22 -4.51 15.60
CA THR A 90 7.46 -4.00 14.46
C THR A 90 6.14 -4.75 14.32
N VAL A 91 5.08 -4.05 13.90
CA VAL A 91 3.77 -4.64 13.61
C VAL A 91 3.31 -4.12 12.25
N ASP A 92 3.24 -4.98 11.26
CA ASP A 92 2.63 -4.66 9.97
C ASP A 92 1.11 -4.78 10.07
N TRP A 93 0.40 -3.71 9.73
CA TRP A 93 -1.05 -3.64 9.85
C TRP A 93 -1.74 -3.69 8.50
N PHE A 94 -2.80 -4.49 8.42
CA PHE A 94 -3.62 -4.65 7.24
C PHE A 94 -5.08 -4.26 7.53
N LEU A 95 -5.82 -3.88 6.49
CA LEU A 95 -7.27 -3.79 6.52
C LEU A 95 -7.84 -5.04 5.86
N PHE A 96 -8.67 -5.77 6.61
CA PHE A 96 -9.46 -6.87 6.09
C PHE A 96 -10.95 -6.53 6.12
N THR A 97 -11.70 -7.18 5.24
CA THR A 97 -13.16 -7.11 5.20
C THR A 97 -13.79 -8.48 5.33
N THR A 98 -15.01 -8.54 5.86
CA THR A 98 -15.78 -9.77 6.05
C THR A 98 -17.28 -9.57 5.87
N ALA A 99 -17.96 -10.61 5.42
CA ALA A 99 -19.42 -10.66 5.31
C ALA A 99 -20.12 -11.06 6.62
N THR A 100 -19.37 -11.53 7.63
CA THR A 100 -19.93 -12.07 8.87
C THR A 100 -19.40 -11.32 10.09
N THR A 101 -20.28 -11.18 11.09
CA THR A 101 -19.93 -10.63 12.42
C THR A 101 -19.81 -11.71 13.48
N ALA A 102 -19.93 -12.99 13.10
CA ALA A 102 -19.77 -14.11 14.00
C ALA A 102 -18.30 -14.22 14.46
N THR A 103 -18.06 -14.03 15.75
CA THR A 103 -16.73 -14.05 16.36
C THR A 103 -16.72 -14.92 17.61
N THR A 104 -15.60 -15.61 17.83
CA THR A 104 -15.33 -16.38 19.04
C THR A 104 -14.01 -15.90 19.65
N PRO A 105 -14.04 -15.01 20.66
CA PRO A 105 -12.82 -14.51 21.29
C PRO A 105 -12.00 -15.64 21.94
N ALA A 106 -10.69 -15.64 21.73
CA ALA A 106 -9.77 -16.60 22.36
C ALA A 106 -9.60 -16.32 23.86
N ARG A 107 -10.41 -16.99 24.68
CA ARG A 107 -10.39 -16.85 26.15
C ARG A 107 -9.04 -17.23 26.77
N ASP A 108 -8.36 -18.22 26.21
CA ASP A 108 -7.06 -18.69 26.70
C ASP A 108 -5.95 -17.63 26.54
N GLU A 109 -6.13 -16.68 25.62
CA GLU A 109 -5.26 -15.53 25.40
C GLU A 109 -5.73 -14.26 26.14
N GLY A 110 -6.75 -14.40 26.99
CA GLY A 110 -7.32 -13.31 27.77
C GLY A 110 -8.31 -12.44 27.01
N PHE A 111 -8.71 -12.80 25.79
CA PHE A 111 -9.77 -12.09 25.07
C PHE A 111 -11.14 -12.46 25.63
N VAL A 112 -11.79 -11.49 26.27
CA VAL A 112 -13.04 -11.70 27.00
C VAL A 112 -14.28 -11.28 26.20
N GLN A 113 -14.11 -10.44 25.19
CA GLN A 113 -15.21 -9.94 24.37
C GLN A 113 -14.72 -9.51 22.99
N ALA A 114 -15.51 -9.79 21.96
CA ALA A 114 -15.42 -9.18 20.64
C ALA A 114 -16.60 -8.22 20.45
N ARG A 115 -16.34 -7.03 19.89
CA ARG A 115 -17.34 -5.99 19.65
C ARG A 115 -17.22 -5.49 18.23
N TRP A 116 -18.36 -5.37 17.56
CA TRP A 116 -18.49 -4.67 16.28
C TRP A 116 -19.03 -3.27 16.57
N LEU A 117 -18.22 -2.25 16.30
CA LEU A 117 -18.54 -0.87 16.63
C LEU A 117 -18.52 0.00 15.37
N ASP A 118 -19.35 1.02 15.32
CA ASP A 118 -19.22 2.05 14.28
C ASP A 118 -17.85 2.76 14.35
N ALA A 119 -17.52 3.51 13.31
CA ALA A 119 -16.24 4.20 13.17
C ALA A 119 -15.87 5.08 14.39
N LEU A 120 -16.82 5.85 14.91
CA LEU A 120 -16.57 6.79 16.00
C LEU A 120 -16.36 6.03 17.32
N ALA A 121 -17.25 5.09 17.62
CA ALA A 121 -17.18 4.25 18.81
C ALA A 121 -15.92 3.37 18.81
N ALA A 122 -15.53 2.82 17.65
CA ALA A 122 -14.31 2.03 17.53
C ALA A 122 -13.06 2.86 17.85
N ARG A 123 -12.96 4.06 17.29
CA ARG A 123 -11.84 4.97 17.55
C ARG A 123 -11.76 5.39 19.02
N GLN A 124 -12.90 5.66 19.66
CA GLN A 124 -12.97 6.04 21.08
C GLN A 124 -12.63 4.88 22.02
N ALA A 125 -13.01 3.65 21.65
CA ALA A 125 -12.78 2.47 22.48
C ALA A 125 -11.33 1.96 22.47
N ALA A 126 -10.55 2.28 21.42
CA ALA A 126 -9.17 1.85 21.25
C ALA A 126 -8.25 2.38 22.37
N SER A 127 -7.55 1.47 23.05
CA SER A 127 -6.74 1.81 24.22
C SER A 127 -5.42 2.52 23.92
N HIS A 128 -4.87 2.34 22.72
CA HIS A 128 -3.53 2.82 22.37
C HIS A 128 -3.58 3.88 21.25
N PRO A 129 -2.87 5.01 21.39
CA PRO A 129 -2.81 6.04 20.33
C PRO A 129 -2.33 5.51 18.98
N GLN A 130 -1.39 4.57 18.98
CA GLN A 130 -0.87 3.93 17.77
C GLN A 130 -1.97 3.12 17.06
N PHE A 131 -2.82 2.43 17.83
CA PHE A 131 -3.95 1.71 17.26
C PHE A 131 -5.03 2.67 16.74
N GLN A 132 -5.27 3.80 17.40
CA GLN A 132 -6.14 4.87 16.87
C GLN A 132 -5.65 5.38 15.52
N GLN A 133 -4.34 5.52 15.31
CA GLN A 133 -3.78 5.88 14.01
C GLN A 133 -4.05 4.83 12.93
N MET A 134 -4.00 3.53 13.27
CA MET A 134 -4.34 2.46 12.31
C MET A 134 -5.83 2.46 11.97
N LEU A 135 -6.70 2.74 12.95
CA LEU A 135 -8.12 2.96 12.72
C LEU A 135 -8.36 4.16 11.81
N ASP A 136 -7.69 5.29 12.04
CA ASP A 136 -7.82 6.49 11.20
C ASP A 136 -7.45 6.19 9.74
N ARG A 137 -6.37 5.42 9.51
CA ARG A 137 -5.97 4.97 8.18
C ARG A 137 -6.99 4.03 7.53
N ALA A 138 -7.52 3.07 8.29
CA ALA A 138 -8.56 2.16 7.79
C ALA A 138 -9.84 2.90 7.41
N LEU A 139 -10.29 3.82 8.28
CA LEU A 139 -11.47 4.64 8.04
C LEU A 139 -11.30 5.56 6.84
N ALA A 140 -10.09 6.09 6.60
CA ALA A 140 -9.81 6.88 5.41
C ALA A 140 -9.95 6.07 4.12
N VAL A 141 -9.60 4.77 4.12
CA VAL A 141 -9.83 3.85 2.99
C VAL A 141 -11.32 3.57 2.82
N ILE A 142 -12.01 3.19 3.89
CA ILE A 142 -13.45 2.87 3.87
C ILE A 142 -14.27 4.06 3.39
N THR A 143 -14.03 5.26 3.93
CA THR A 143 -14.75 6.49 3.57
C THR A 143 -14.59 6.84 2.09
N TRP A 144 -13.37 6.70 1.55
CA TRP A 144 -13.11 6.98 0.13
C TRP A 144 -13.91 6.03 -0.79
N ARG A 145 -14.07 4.77 -0.38
CA ARG A 145 -14.87 3.77 -1.09
C ARG A 145 -16.38 3.95 -0.90
N ALA A 146 -16.80 4.44 0.26
CA ALA A 146 -18.22 4.64 0.58
C ALA A 146 -18.84 5.84 -0.17
N ALA A 147 -18.05 6.85 -0.52
CA ALA A 147 -18.54 8.08 -1.17
C ALA A 147 -19.30 7.83 -2.48
N HIS A 148 -18.85 6.82 -3.23
CA HIS A 148 -19.59 6.20 -4.35
C HIS A 148 -19.34 4.71 -4.18
N PRO A 149 -20.31 3.91 -3.70
CA PRO A 149 -20.02 2.56 -3.18
C PRO A 149 -19.19 1.69 -4.14
N LEU A 150 -17.88 1.61 -3.85
CA LEU A 150 -16.91 0.79 -4.56
C LEU A 150 -16.56 -0.40 -3.68
N PRO A 151 -17.13 -1.59 -3.92
CA PRO A 151 -16.87 -2.76 -3.08
C PRO A 151 -15.38 -3.12 -3.09
N PHE A 152 -14.91 -3.72 -1.99
CA PHE A 152 -13.56 -4.24 -1.92
C PHE A 152 -13.40 -5.43 -2.88
N SER A 153 -12.27 -5.49 -3.58
CA SER A 153 -12.06 -6.46 -4.65
C SER A 153 -11.68 -7.84 -4.10
N ARG A 154 -12.57 -8.82 -4.30
CA ARG A 154 -12.30 -10.23 -3.99
C ARG A 154 -11.25 -10.86 -4.89
N THR A 155 -11.12 -10.39 -6.14
CA THR A 155 -10.06 -10.83 -7.07
C THR A 155 -8.70 -10.35 -6.59
N LEU A 156 -8.57 -9.08 -6.17
CA LEU A 156 -7.36 -8.57 -5.55
C LEU A 156 -6.99 -9.38 -4.31
N SER A 157 -7.94 -9.62 -3.40
CA SER A 157 -7.63 -10.37 -2.18
C SER A 157 -7.12 -11.79 -2.48
N ARG A 158 -7.68 -12.49 -3.47
CA ARG A 158 -7.23 -13.83 -3.85
C ARG A 158 -5.82 -13.79 -4.45
N LEU A 159 -5.57 -12.87 -5.36
CA LEU A 159 -4.28 -12.68 -6.00
C LEU A 159 -3.18 -12.39 -4.97
N VAL A 160 -3.38 -11.41 -4.09
CA VAL A 160 -2.38 -11.05 -3.09
C VAL A 160 -2.13 -12.20 -2.11
N ASN A 161 -3.17 -12.92 -1.69
CA ASN A 161 -3.01 -14.09 -0.81
C ASN A 161 -2.20 -15.22 -1.46
N GLN A 162 -2.45 -15.52 -2.74
CA GLN A 162 -1.68 -16.52 -3.47
C GLN A 162 -0.21 -16.10 -3.58
N VAL A 163 0.05 -14.87 -4.06
CA VAL A 163 1.41 -14.38 -4.25
C VAL A 163 2.18 -14.35 -2.93
N ALA A 164 1.57 -13.89 -1.83
CA ALA A 164 2.20 -13.92 -0.51
C ALA A 164 2.63 -15.34 -0.09
N ALA A 165 1.75 -16.33 -0.30
CA ALA A 165 2.02 -17.74 0.04
C ALA A 165 3.20 -18.30 -0.76
N GLU A 166 3.10 -18.21 -2.09
CA GLU A 166 4.02 -18.85 -3.01
C GLU A 166 5.38 -18.12 -3.02
N ALA A 167 5.37 -16.79 -2.90
CA ALA A 167 6.60 -16.00 -2.82
C ALA A 167 7.39 -16.31 -1.55
N GLN A 168 6.71 -16.47 -0.40
CA GLN A 168 7.36 -16.81 0.87
C GLN A 168 8.13 -18.14 0.77
N ALA A 169 7.55 -19.13 0.09
CA ALA A 169 8.21 -20.40 -0.19
C ALA A 169 9.37 -20.23 -1.19
N ALA A 170 9.17 -19.47 -2.27
CA ALA A 170 10.16 -19.28 -3.32
C ALA A 170 11.45 -18.58 -2.83
N ILE A 171 11.35 -17.72 -1.82
CA ILE A 171 12.48 -16.96 -1.28
C ILE A 171 13.05 -17.54 0.02
N ALA A 172 12.60 -18.72 0.47
CA ALA A 172 13.03 -19.31 1.74
C ALA A 172 14.55 -19.52 1.86
N GLY A 173 15.25 -19.72 0.73
CA GLY A 173 16.72 -19.81 0.67
C GLY A 173 17.45 -18.46 0.71
N HIS A 174 16.72 -17.35 0.78
CA HIS A 174 17.24 -15.98 0.75
C HIS A 174 16.70 -15.20 1.96
N PRO A 175 17.34 -15.31 3.14
CA PRO A 175 16.78 -14.80 4.40
C PRO A 175 16.59 -13.27 4.44
N ASP A 176 17.37 -12.53 3.65
CA ASP A 176 17.27 -11.06 3.56
C ASP A 176 16.37 -10.58 2.40
N ALA A 177 15.85 -11.52 1.59
CA ALA A 177 14.94 -11.20 0.50
C ALA A 177 13.54 -10.88 1.00
N GLY A 178 12.83 -10.06 0.24
CA GLY A 178 11.41 -9.81 0.47
C GLY A 178 10.67 -9.44 -0.80
N VAL A 179 9.35 -9.57 -0.72
CA VAL A 179 8.40 -9.16 -1.75
C VAL A 179 7.41 -8.19 -1.12
N GLY A 180 7.24 -7.05 -1.77
CA GLY A 180 6.32 -6.01 -1.37
C GLY A 180 5.18 -5.82 -2.35
N LEU A 181 4.00 -5.52 -1.80
CA LEU A 181 2.86 -5.00 -2.55
C LEU A 181 2.89 -3.47 -2.50
N CYS A 182 2.73 -2.81 -3.63
CA CYS A 182 2.71 -1.36 -3.69
C CYS A 182 1.52 -0.82 -4.50
N GLY A 183 1.57 0.46 -4.84
CA GLY A 183 0.57 1.05 -5.70
C GLY A 183 -0.82 1.11 -5.06
N SER A 184 -1.84 1.03 -5.90
CA SER A 184 -3.24 1.14 -5.45
C SER A 184 -3.76 -0.09 -4.74
N ALA A 185 -3.19 -1.26 -5.07
CA ALA A 185 -3.44 -2.50 -4.36
C ALA A 185 -3.03 -2.41 -2.88
N ALA A 186 -1.86 -1.83 -2.58
CA ALA A 186 -1.41 -1.63 -1.20
C ALA A 186 -2.24 -0.55 -0.48
N ARG A 187 -2.55 0.57 -1.13
CA ARG A 187 -3.14 1.74 -0.48
C ARG A 187 -4.66 1.69 -0.28
N GLY A 188 -5.32 0.61 -0.70
CA GLY A 188 -6.76 0.41 -0.55
C GLY A 188 -7.64 1.16 -1.55
N ASP A 189 -7.03 1.88 -2.50
CA ASP A 189 -7.73 2.63 -3.57
C ASP A 189 -7.78 1.88 -4.91
N PHE A 190 -7.51 0.57 -4.91
CA PHE A 190 -7.58 -0.30 -6.09
C PHE A 190 -8.97 -0.32 -6.74
N ILE A 191 -9.03 -0.10 -8.05
CA ILE A 191 -10.25 -0.18 -8.86
C ILE A 191 -10.09 -1.30 -9.86
N GLU A 192 -11.03 -2.24 -9.87
CA GLU A 192 -11.02 -3.38 -10.78
C GLU A 192 -11.17 -2.90 -12.24
N GLY A 193 -10.39 -3.50 -13.15
CA GLY A 193 -10.31 -3.05 -14.55
C GLY A 193 -9.43 -1.82 -14.80
N TRP A 194 -9.27 -0.92 -13.82
CA TRP A 194 -8.49 0.31 -13.99
C TRP A 194 -7.10 0.28 -13.32
N SER A 195 -6.98 -0.27 -12.11
CA SER A 195 -5.70 -0.32 -11.39
C SER A 195 -4.85 -1.53 -11.79
N ASP A 196 -3.54 -1.32 -11.87
CA ASP A 196 -2.57 -2.42 -11.94
C ASP A 196 -2.18 -2.86 -10.51
N VAL A 197 -1.76 -4.10 -10.37
CA VAL A 197 -1.21 -4.68 -9.15
C VAL A 197 0.30 -4.83 -9.31
N ASP A 198 1.07 -3.98 -8.63
CA ASP A 198 2.52 -3.98 -8.76
C ASP A 198 3.17 -4.62 -7.53
N PHE A 199 4.01 -5.62 -7.78
CA PHE A 199 4.87 -6.25 -6.80
C PHE A 199 6.32 -5.83 -7.02
N ILE A 200 7.08 -5.76 -5.94
CA ILE A 200 8.52 -5.48 -5.99
C ILE A 200 9.23 -6.48 -5.12
N ALA A 201 10.25 -7.14 -5.65
CA ALA A 201 11.18 -7.95 -4.87
C ALA A 201 12.51 -7.21 -4.68
N TRP A 202 13.17 -7.43 -3.56
CA TRP A 202 14.46 -6.84 -3.23
C TRP A 202 15.41 -7.89 -2.63
N ASN A 203 16.71 -7.55 -2.57
CA ASN A 203 17.76 -8.42 -2.06
C ASN A 203 17.80 -9.81 -2.74
N LEU A 204 17.43 -9.86 -4.02
CA LEU A 204 17.46 -11.06 -4.85
C LEU A 204 18.24 -10.80 -6.14
N PRO A 205 19.19 -11.67 -6.53
CA PRO A 205 19.84 -11.57 -7.82
C PRO A 205 18.80 -11.73 -8.95
N PRO A 206 18.75 -10.84 -9.95
CA PRO A 206 17.71 -10.88 -10.98
C PRO A 206 17.71 -12.14 -11.84
N THR A 207 18.85 -12.84 -11.92
CA THR A 207 19.04 -14.08 -12.65
C THR A 207 18.93 -15.33 -11.76
N SER A 208 18.52 -15.18 -10.49
CA SER A 208 18.36 -16.31 -9.58
C SER A 208 17.13 -17.15 -9.94
N ALA A 209 17.16 -18.43 -9.55
CA ALA A 209 15.99 -19.30 -9.66
C ALA A 209 14.79 -18.75 -8.85
N ALA A 210 15.04 -18.15 -7.68
CA ALA A 210 14.01 -17.50 -6.88
C ALA A 210 13.38 -16.31 -7.62
N ALA A 211 14.18 -15.43 -8.24
CA ALA A 211 13.65 -14.32 -9.04
C ALA A 211 12.81 -14.80 -10.24
N THR A 212 13.24 -15.88 -10.90
CA THR A 212 12.49 -16.51 -11.99
C THR A 212 11.16 -17.07 -11.50
N ALA A 213 11.18 -17.82 -10.40
CA ALA A 213 9.98 -18.39 -9.78
C ALA A 213 8.99 -17.30 -9.35
N LEU A 214 9.46 -16.17 -8.79
CA LEU A 214 8.59 -15.05 -8.45
C LEU A 214 7.87 -14.45 -9.68
N HIS A 215 8.55 -14.36 -10.82
CA HIS A 215 7.91 -13.92 -12.07
C HIS A 215 6.81 -14.88 -12.53
N GLU A 216 7.06 -16.18 -12.44
CA GLU A 216 6.10 -17.23 -12.77
C GLU A 216 4.88 -17.16 -11.83
N ILE A 217 5.11 -17.12 -10.52
CA ILE A 217 4.08 -16.99 -9.47
C ILE A 217 3.16 -15.79 -9.74
N VAL A 218 3.73 -14.60 -9.97
CA VAL A 218 2.93 -13.39 -10.24
C VAL A 218 2.16 -13.50 -11.55
N SER A 219 2.77 -14.07 -12.59
CA SER A 219 2.13 -14.25 -13.90
C SER A 219 0.97 -15.24 -13.83
N GLU A 220 1.16 -16.38 -13.16
CA GLU A 220 0.13 -17.39 -12.96
C GLU A 220 -1.01 -16.88 -12.09
N ALA A 221 -0.71 -16.19 -10.99
CA ALA A 221 -1.72 -15.57 -10.13
C ALA A 221 -2.56 -14.53 -10.89
N ALA A 222 -1.91 -13.71 -11.73
CA ALA A 222 -2.59 -12.74 -12.60
C ALA A 222 -3.52 -13.42 -13.60
N GLN A 223 -3.05 -14.47 -14.29
CA GLN A 223 -3.84 -15.25 -15.24
C GLN A 223 -5.04 -15.93 -14.55
N ARG A 224 -4.85 -16.46 -13.33
CA ARG A 224 -5.88 -17.16 -12.57
C ARG A 224 -6.95 -16.24 -12.01
N HIS A 225 -6.58 -15.05 -11.55
CA HIS A 225 -7.48 -14.18 -10.80
C HIS A 225 -8.01 -12.99 -11.60
N GLY A 226 -7.34 -12.60 -12.69
CA GLY A 226 -7.80 -11.56 -13.62
C GLY A 226 -7.06 -10.21 -13.57
N PRO A 227 -6.67 -9.65 -12.39
CA PRO A 227 -5.99 -8.36 -12.36
C PRO A 227 -4.68 -8.35 -13.15
N ARG A 228 -4.41 -7.22 -13.82
CA ARG A 228 -3.10 -6.95 -14.44
C ARG A 228 -2.07 -6.82 -13.33
N ALA A 229 -1.16 -7.78 -13.22
CA ALA A 229 -0.10 -7.75 -12.23
C ALA A 229 1.29 -7.70 -12.86
N SER A 230 2.20 -7.03 -12.18
CA SER A 230 3.60 -6.91 -12.58
C SER A 230 4.52 -7.24 -11.40
N LEU A 231 5.70 -7.78 -11.69
CA LEU A 231 6.78 -7.91 -10.72
C LEU A 231 7.98 -7.10 -11.20
N HIS A 232 8.51 -6.30 -10.29
CA HIS A 232 9.76 -5.55 -10.47
C HIS A 232 10.81 -6.07 -9.48
N LEU A 233 12.08 -5.91 -9.84
CA LEU A 233 13.20 -6.32 -9.00
C LEU A 233 14.02 -5.08 -8.68
N ALA A 234 14.16 -4.77 -7.40
CA ALA A 234 14.99 -3.70 -6.91
C ALA A 234 16.45 -4.18 -6.78
N ASP A 235 17.39 -3.35 -7.23
CA ASP A 235 18.81 -3.59 -6.98
C ASP A 235 19.21 -3.19 -5.54
N SER A 236 20.49 -3.35 -5.21
CA SER A 236 21.01 -3.03 -3.86
C SER A 236 20.93 -1.54 -3.49
N HIS A 237 20.70 -0.65 -4.46
CA HIS A 237 20.53 0.79 -4.27
C HIS A 237 19.05 1.20 -4.27
N GLY A 238 18.14 0.24 -4.54
CA GLY A 238 16.70 0.45 -4.64
C GLY A 238 16.22 0.84 -6.04
N GLY A 239 17.10 0.85 -7.04
CA GLY A 239 16.78 1.14 -8.44
C GLY A 239 16.20 -0.08 -9.16
N ASP A 240 15.79 0.05 -10.42
CA ASP A 240 15.30 -1.09 -11.19
C ASP A 240 16.48 -1.98 -11.63
N ALA A 241 16.48 -3.23 -11.17
CA ALA A 241 17.58 -4.15 -11.42
C ALA A 241 17.70 -4.56 -12.90
N ARG A 242 16.67 -4.30 -13.71
CA ARG A 242 16.68 -4.52 -15.17
C ARG A 242 17.16 -3.29 -15.95
N ARG A 243 17.39 -2.16 -15.28
CA ARG A 243 17.84 -0.89 -15.87
C ARG A 243 16.93 -0.42 -17.00
N LEU A 244 15.61 -0.50 -16.78
CA LEU A 244 14.60 -0.09 -17.77
C LEU A 244 14.55 1.43 -18.02
N GLY A 245 15.33 2.21 -17.26
CA GLY A 245 15.57 3.63 -17.48
C GLY A 245 15.10 4.51 -16.33
N PRO A 246 15.35 5.84 -16.41
CA PRO A 246 15.22 6.76 -15.29
C PRO A 246 13.83 6.79 -14.64
N LEU A 247 12.77 6.64 -15.44
CA LEU A 247 11.39 6.59 -14.94
C LEU A 247 11.16 5.42 -13.98
N TYR A 248 11.71 4.25 -14.29
CA TYR A 248 11.53 3.04 -13.49
C TYR A 248 12.40 3.12 -12.24
N ASP A 249 13.65 3.56 -12.36
CA ASP A 249 14.55 3.77 -11.22
C ASP A 249 13.94 4.74 -10.19
N MET A 250 13.48 5.90 -10.62
CA MET A 250 12.83 6.90 -9.77
C MET A 250 11.60 6.34 -9.04
N LYS A 251 10.75 5.57 -9.73
CA LYS A 251 9.61 4.91 -9.11
C LYS A 251 10.07 3.85 -8.10
N MET A 252 11.09 3.07 -8.43
CA MET A 252 11.57 1.97 -7.59
C MET A 252 12.18 2.49 -6.29
N HIS A 253 13.04 3.52 -6.37
CA HIS A 253 13.58 4.21 -5.19
C HIS A 253 12.47 4.72 -4.27
N SER A 254 11.43 5.34 -4.86
CA SER A 254 10.29 5.87 -4.11
C SER A 254 9.52 4.77 -3.37
N VAL A 255 9.41 3.58 -3.96
CA VAL A 255 8.61 2.49 -3.38
C VAL A 255 9.38 1.71 -2.31
N VAL A 256 10.66 1.40 -2.55
CA VAL A 256 11.51 0.66 -1.60
C VAL A 256 11.70 1.45 -0.30
N ARG A 257 11.89 2.78 -0.38
CA ARG A 257 12.02 3.65 0.80
C ARG A 257 10.74 3.78 1.63
N ARG A 258 9.61 3.33 1.08
CA ARG A 258 8.29 3.41 1.73
C ARG A 258 7.78 2.07 2.19
N VAL A 259 8.63 1.05 2.23
CA VAL A 259 8.34 -0.20 2.95
C VAL A 259 8.07 0.11 4.41
N GLY A 260 6.96 -0.42 4.93
CA GLY A 260 6.47 -0.09 6.26
C GLY A 260 5.53 1.13 6.31
N LEU A 261 5.43 1.94 5.25
CA LEU A 261 4.54 3.11 5.18
C LEU A 261 3.37 2.87 4.23
N ASP A 262 3.65 2.81 2.93
CA ASP A 262 2.65 2.57 1.86
C ASP A 262 2.97 1.34 1.01
N THR A 263 4.15 0.74 1.23
CA THR A 263 4.55 -0.53 0.61
C THR A 263 4.49 -1.61 1.69
N ALA A 264 3.63 -2.60 1.47
CA ALA A 264 3.43 -3.70 2.41
C ALA A 264 4.47 -4.78 2.15
N VAL A 265 5.16 -5.28 3.17
CA VAL A 265 5.87 -6.56 3.03
C VAL A 265 4.83 -7.66 3.05
N ILE A 266 4.76 -8.45 1.99
CA ILE A 266 3.80 -9.56 1.87
C ILE A 266 4.48 -10.93 1.91
N ALA A 267 5.80 -10.99 1.71
CA ALA A 267 6.63 -12.17 1.92
C ALA A 267 8.07 -11.75 2.25
N GLY A 268 8.75 -12.54 3.09
CA GLY A 268 10.15 -12.35 3.46
C GLY A 268 10.40 -11.18 4.39
N ALA A 269 11.61 -10.63 4.31
CA ALA A 269 12.08 -9.54 5.16
C ALA A 269 11.85 -8.17 4.52
N ALA A 270 11.65 -7.14 5.35
CA ALA A 270 11.74 -5.75 4.90
C ALA A 270 13.15 -5.45 4.34
N PRO A 271 13.28 -4.55 3.34
CA PRO A 271 14.57 -4.21 2.78
C PRO A 271 15.43 -3.51 3.84
N THR A 272 16.73 -3.74 3.79
CA THR A 272 17.68 -2.96 4.59
C THR A 272 17.62 -1.51 4.12
N PRO A 273 17.38 -0.52 5.00
CA PRO A 273 17.32 0.87 4.59
C PRO A 273 18.62 1.30 3.91
N THR A 274 18.55 1.70 2.65
CA THR A 274 19.69 2.32 1.96
C THR A 274 19.85 3.75 2.47
N THR A 275 20.98 4.02 3.14
CA THR A 275 21.27 5.31 3.77
C THR A 275 21.61 6.43 2.78
N SER A 276 21.67 6.17 1.48
CA SER A 276 22.06 7.19 0.50
C SER A 276 21.02 8.32 0.46
N PRO A 277 21.39 9.57 0.77
CA PRO A 277 20.56 10.71 0.45
C PRO A 277 20.68 10.93 -1.05
N GLU A 278 19.71 10.47 -1.84
CA GLU A 278 19.66 10.89 -3.23
C GLU A 278 19.21 12.34 -3.29
N LEU A 279 20.12 13.19 -3.79
CA LEU A 279 19.77 14.49 -4.35
C LEU A 279 18.93 14.23 -5.59
N THR A 280 17.61 14.10 -5.40
CA THR A 280 16.68 13.93 -6.53
C THR A 280 16.55 15.26 -7.25
N ASP A 281 16.97 15.30 -8.51
CA ASP A 281 16.67 16.40 -9.42
C ASP A 281 15.18 16.36 -9.77
N LEU A 282 14.37 16.94 -8.89
CA LEU A 282 12.92 16.97 -9.04
C LEU A 282 12.48 17.63 -10.37
N ALA A 283 13.25 18.58 -10.90
CA ALA A 283 12.94 19.19 -12.18
C ALA A 283 13.23 18.22 -13.33
N GLY A 284 14.32 17.46 -13.25
CA GLY A 284 14.65 16.34 -14.13
C GLY A 284 13.62 15.22 -14.08
N ASP A 285 13.21 14.79 -12.89
CA ASP A 285 12.18 13.76 -12.67
C ASP A 285 10.84 14.16 -13.33
N LEU A 286 10.43 15.42 -13.17
CA LEU A 286 9.23 15.95 -13.82
C LEU A 286 9.38 16.04 -15.34
N ALA A 287 10.59 16.30 -15.85
CA ALA A 287 10.86 16.30 -17.29
C ALA A 287 10.70 14.89 -17.88
N VAL A 288 11.22 13.86 -17.19
CA VAL A 288 11.07 12.45 -17.60
C VAL A 288 9.59 12.04 -17.61
N LEU A 289 8.83 12.42 -16.58
CA LEU A 289 7.38 12.16 -16.52
C LEU A 289 6.62 12.88 -17.64
N HIS A 290 7.00 14.12 -17.94
CA HIS A 290 6.42 14.91 -19.01
C HIS A 290 6.69 14.30 -20.38
N GLU A 291 7.93 13.93 -20.68
CA GLU A 291 8.33 13.29 -21.94
C GLU A 291 7.59 11.97 -22.15
N PHE A 292 7.46 11.15 -21.09
CA PHE A 292 6.67 9.93 -21.14
C PHE A 292 5.21 10.21 -21.49
N ALA A 293 4.59 11.23 -20.86
CA ALA A 293 3.20 11.60 -21.13
C ALA A 293 2.99 12.06 -22.58
N VAL A 294 3.86 12.95 -23.08
CA VAL A 294 3.79 13.47 -24.45
C VAL A 294 3.97 12.34 -25.47
N THR A 295 4.98 11.49 -25.27
CA THR A 295 5.27 10.36 -26.18
C THR A 295 4.10 9.40 -26.25
N ARG A 296 3.48 9.08 -25.10
CA ARG A 296 2.31 8.21 -25.04
C ARG A 296 1.08 8.79 -25.72
N LEU A 297 0.81 10.08 -25.52
CA LEU A 297 -0.32 10.75 -26.16
C LEU A 297 -0.15 10.93 -27.67
N ALA A 298 1.10 11.02 -28.16
CA ALA A 298 1.40 11.14 -29.59
C ALA A 298 1.29 9.81 -30.35
N ALA A 299 1.27 8.67 -29.65
CA ALA A 299 1.13 7.37 -30.28
C ALA A 299 -0.25 7.22 -30.94
N SER A 300 -0.27 6.74 -32.19
CA SER A 300 -1.52 6.48 -32.90
C SER A 300 -2.17 5.21 -32.36
N HIS A 301 -3.40 5.32 -31.85
CA HIS A 301 -4.17 4.19 -31.31
C HIS A 301 -5.40 3.91 -32.16
N ARG A 302 -5.73 2.64 -32.37
CA ARG A 302 -6.83 2.22 -33.24
C ARG A 302 -7.96 1.56 -32.48
N THR A 303 -7.70 1.07 -31.27
CA THR A 303 -8.68 0.35 -30.45
C THR A 303 -9.03 1.10 -29.17
N GLY A 304 -10.21 0.82 -28.61
CA GLY A 304 -10.61 1.37 -27.31
C GLY A 304 -9.68 0.95 -26.17
N SER A 305 -9.18 -0.29 -26.19
CA SER A 305 -8.27 -0.81 -25.17
C SER A 305 -6.90 -0.10 -25.18
N GLU A 306 -6.36 0.20 -26.37
CA GLU A 306 -5.12 0.99 -26.49
C GLU A 306 -5.30 2.42 -25.98
N ARG A 307 -6.45 3.05 -26.29
CA ARG A 307 -6.80 4.38 -25.81
C ARG A 307 -6.90 4.43 -24.29
N GLU A 308 -7.59 3.45 -23.70
CA GLU A 308 -7.71 3.30 -22.25
C GLU A 308 -6.34 3.08 -21.59
N ASP A 309 -5.49 2.19 -22.13
CA ASP A 309 -4.13 1.96 -21.63
C ASP A 309 -3.30 3.25 -21.65
N THR A 310 -3.37 4.02 -22.73
CA THR A 310 -2.68 5.31 -22.84
C THR A 310 -3.17 6.31 -21.80
N ALA A 311 -4.48 6.53 -21.69
CA ALA A 311 -5.04 7.46 -20.71
C ALA A 311 -4.64 7.07 -19.28
N ARG A 312 -4.77 5.78 -18.94
CA ARG A 312 -4.42 5.21 -17.64
C ARG A 312 -2.94 5.37 -17.30
N ARG A 313 -2.03 5.11 -18.24
CA ARG A 313 -0.58 5.29 -18.03
C ARG A 313 -0.19 6.76 -17.89
N VAL A 314 -0.83 7.65 -18.65
CA VAL A 314 -0.62 9.10 -18.55
C VAL A 314 -1.13 9.64 -17.21
N LEU A 315 -2.27 9.17 -16.72
CA LEU A 315 -2.79 9.54 -15.40
C LEU A 315 -1.98 8.93 -14.24
N SER A 316 -1.32 7.79 -14.47
CA SER A 316 -0.35 7.22 -13.54
C SER A 316 0.86 8.15 -13.35
N VAL A 317 1.39 8.77 -14.42
CA VAL A 317 2.52 9.72 -14.28
C VAL A 317 2.12 11.03 -13.59
N LEU A 318 0.88 11.51 -13.77
CA LEU A 318 0.32 12.60 -12.97
C LEU A 318 0.37 12.26 -11.47
N SER A 319 -0.07 11.06 -11.11
CA SER A 319 -0.04 10.59 -9.71
C SER A 319 1.38 10.47 -9.18
N SER A 320 2.32 9.97 -10.00
CA SER A 320 3.74 9.91 -9.65
C SER A 320 4.32 11.31 -9.37
N ALA A 321 4.01 12.30 -10.20
CA ALA A 321 4.48 13.68 -9.99
C ALA A 321 4.01 14.25 -8.65
N GLY A 322 2.71 14.12 -8.33
CA GLY A 322 2.18 14.55 -7.03
C GLY A 322 2.88 13.88 -5.86
N ARG A 323 3.09 12.56 -5.94
CA ARG A 323 3.76 11.78 -4.89
C ARG A 323 5.23 12.14 -4.71
N LEU A 324 5.97 12.43 -5.79
CA LEU A 324 7.35 12.88 -5.72
C LEU A 324 7.47 14.22 -4.97
N LEU A 325 6.59 15.17 -5.29
CA LEU A 325 6.55 16.47 -4.62
C LEU A 325 6.31 16.33 -3.12
N VAL A 326 5.34 15.49 -2.74
CA VAL A 326 5.00 15.25 -1.33
C VAL A 326 6.12 14.52 -0.61
N THR A 327 6.66 13.44 -1.19
CA THR A 327 7.73 12.65 -0.57
C THR A 327 8.97 13.50 -0.26
N ARG A 328 9.27 14.51 -1.09
CA ARG A 328 10.39 15.43 -0.84
C ARG A 328 10.15 16.39 0.32
N ARG A 329 8.91 16.83 0.55
CA ARG A 329 8.57 17.88 1.52
C ARG A 329 8.06 17.31 2.85
N ALA A 330 7.32 16.22 2.80
CA ALA A 330 6.61 15.59 3.90
C ALA A 330 6.68 14.06 3.72
N PRO A 331 7.87 13.46 3.89
CA PRO A 331 8.11 12.03 3.63
C PRO A 331 7.22 11.10 4.47
N GLU A 332 6.72 11.56 5.61
CA GLU A 332 5.82 10.87 6.52
C GLU A 332 4.36 10.78 6.05
N VAL A 333 3.95 11.62 5.09
CA VAL A 333 2.57 11.66 4.58
C VAL A 333 2.31 10.44 3.70
N GLY A 334 1.16 9.78 3.89
CA GLY A 334 0.72 8.66 3.07
C GLY A 334 0.51 9.04 1.60
N LEU A 335 0.64 8.08 0.67
CA LEU A 335 0.63 8.37 -0.78
C LEU A 335 -0.69 8.05 -1.48
N ARG A 336 -1.80 7.96 -0.73
CA ARG A 336 -3.14 7.97 -1.33
C ARG A 336 -3.38 9.34 -1.97
N LEU A 337 -4.16 9.37 -3.06
CA LEU A 337 -4.38 10.62 -3.78
C LEU A 337 -5.01 11.72 -2.91
N PRO A 338 -6.02 11.45 -2.04
CA PRO A 338 -6.53 12.48 -1.14
C PRO A 338 -5.45 13.11 -0.25
N ASP A 339 -4.57 12.30 0.33
CA ASP A 339 -3.49 12.77 1.21
C ASP A 339 -2.46 13.60 0.43
N VAL A 340 -2.13 13.16 -0.80
CA VAL A 340 -1.24 13.89 -1.70
C VAL A 340 -1.84 15.24 -2.11
N ILE A 341 -3.14 15.27 -2.48
CA ILE A 341 -3.84 16.49 -2.85
C ILE A 341 -3.85 17.48 -1.69
N GLU A 342 -4.08 16.99 -0.47
CA GLU A 342 -4.08 17.80 0.74
C GLU A 342 -2.71 18.38 1.06
N ALA A 343 -1.66 17.56 1.01
CA ALA A 343 -0.28 18.00 1.23
C ALA A 343 0.21 19.04 0.21
N LEU A 344 -0.43 19.12 -0.96
CA LEU A 344 -0.14 20.11 -2.00
C LEU A 344 -1.00 21.38 -1.88
N ARG A 345 -1.91 21.50 -0.90
CA ARG A 345 -2.88 22.61 -0.79
C ARG A 345 -2.24 24.00 -0.85
N ASP A 346 -1.14 24.20 -0.14
CA ASP A 346 -0.47 25.50 -0.01
C ASP A 346 0.57 25.77 -1.11
N ARG A 347 0.67 24.90 -2.12
CA ARG A 347 1.61 25.12 -3.22
C ARG A 347 1.10 26.21 -4.17
N PRO A 348 2.02 27.06 -4.70
CA PRO A 348 1.65 28.10 -5.65
C PRO A 348 1.18 27.52 -6.99
N ASP A 349 1.61 26.30 -7.37
CA ASP A 349 1.12 25.60 -8.55
C ASP A 349 -0.20 24.86 -8.28
N SER A 350 -1.32 25.46 -8.68
CA SER A 350 -2.64 24.86 -8.48
C SER A 350 -3.03 23.84 -9.56
N GLN A 351 -2.43 23.89 -10.76
CA GLN A 351 -2.86 23.07 -11.90
C GLN A 351 -2.69 21.57 -11.64
N LEU A 352 -1.54 21.13 -11.12
CA LEU A 352 -1.29 19.73 -10.80
C LEU A 352 -2.26 19.23 -9.72
N ARG A 353 -2.43 20.01 -8.65
CA ARG A 353 -3.33 19.66 -7.54
C ARG A 353 -4.79 19.55 -7.99
N LEU A 354 -5.27 20.51 -8.78
CA LEU A 354 -6.63 20.48 -9.33
C LEU A 354 -6.83 19.26 -10.23
N LEU A 355 -5.87 18.96 -11.12
CA LEU A 355 -5.96 17.81 -12.01
C LEU A 355 -5.87 16.46 -11.25
N LEU A 356 -5.08 16.39 -10.17
CA LEU A 356 -5.08 15.24 -9.25
C LEU A 356 -6.45 15.07 -8.58
N GLY A 357 -7.11 16.17 -8.18
CA GLY A 357 -8.47 16.15 -7.64
C GLY A 357 -9.49 15.63 -8.64
N ASP A 358 -9.44 16.11 -9.88
CA ASP A 358 -10.30 15.63 -10.97
C ASP A 358 -10.08 14.13 -11.22
N TYR A 359 -8.82 13.67 -11.19
CA TYR A 359 -8.49 12.26 -11.37
C TYR A 359 -8.94 11.39 -10.18
N ASP A 360 -8.78 11.84 -8.93
CA ASP A 360 -9.29 11.12 -7.77
C ASP A 360 -10.83 11.01 -7.80
N ALA A 361 -11.53 12.06 -8.24
CA ALA A 361 -12.98 12.02 -8.43
C ALA A 361 -13.39 11.00 -9.51
N TYR A 362 -12.71 10.99 -10.67
CA TYR A 362 -12.90 9.99 -11.70
C TYR A 362 -12.70 8.55 -11.18
N ARG A 363 -11.65 8.35 -10.37
CA ARG A 363 -11.37 7.06 -9.72
C ARG A 363 -12.48 6.64 -8.76
N ARG A 364 -12.94 7.55 -7.89
CA ARG A 364 -14.06 7.27 -6.98
C ARG A 364 -15.36 6.94 -7.72
N ALA A 365 -15.55 7.48 -8.92
CA ALA A 365 -16.70 7.14 -9.77
C ALA A 365 -16.57 5.76 -10.48
N GLY A 366 -15.54 4.97 -10.18
CA GLY A 366 -15.34 3.62 -10.73
C GLY A 366 -14.44 3.55 -11.97
N ALA A 367 -13.93 4.68 -12.45
CA ALA A 367 -12.96 4.76 -13.55
C ALA A 367 -13.36 4.00 -14.84
N SER A 368 -14.62 4.11 -15.26
CA SER A 368 -15.16 3.39 -16.42
C SER A 368 -15.39 4.26 -17.67
N ASP A 369 -15.39 5.59 -17.54
CA ASP A 369 -15.57 6.52 -18.68
C ASP A 369 -14.23 6.82 -19.37
N ILE A 370 -13.98 6.13 -20.48
CA ILE A 370 -12.76 6.29 -21.30
C ILE A 370 -12.61 7.72 -21.83
N GLU A 371 -13.70 8.38 -22.24
CA GLU A 371 -13.59 9.74 -22.79
C GLU A 371 -13.21 10.74 -21.70
N GLN A 372 -13.75 10.57 -20.49
CA GLN A 372 -13.33 11.37 -19.34
C GLN A 372 -11.86 11.11 -19.01
N ALA A 373 -11.42 9.85 -19.00
CA ALA A 373 -10.01 9.53 -18.79
C ALA A 373 -9.09 10.21 -19.81
N GLU A 374 -9.44 10.21 -21.10
CA GLU A 374 -8.67 10.87 -22.14
C GLU A 374 -8.64 12.39 -21.98
N ARG A 375 -9.79 13.01 -21.65
CA ARG A 375 -9.85 14.46 -21.36
C ARG A 375 -8.94 14.85 -20.20
N LEU A 376 -8.87 14.02 -19.15
CA LEU A 376 -7.96 14.24 -18.03
C LEU A 376 -6.51 14.02 -18.45
N ALA A 377 -6.22 12.93 -19.16
CA ALA A 377 -4.88 12.58 -19.63
C ALA A 377 -4.27 13.67 -20.53
N ALA A 378 -5.07 14.27 -21.42
CA ALA A 378 -4.64 15.35 -22.32
C ALA A 378 -4.13 16.60 -21.57
N ARG A 379 -4.57 16.82 -20.33
CA ARG A 379 -4.15 17.97 -19.50
C ARG A 379 -2.83 17.71 -18.74
N VAL A 380 -2.37 16.47 -18.67
CA VAL A 380 -1.21 16.06 -17.85
C VAL A 380 0.09 16.75 -18.29
N PRO A 381 0.48 16.78 -19.59
CA PRO A 381 1.72 17.47 -19.99
C PRO A 381 1.76 18.93 -19.56
N GLY A 382 0.66 19.67 -19.75
CA GLY A 382 0.56 21.07 -19.36
C GLY A 382 0.77 21.28 -17.86
N ALA A 383 0.14 20.44 -17.03
CA ALA A 383 0.29 20.48 -15.58
C ALA A 383 1.73 20.20 -15.13
N LEU A 384 2.37 19.16 -15.69
CA LEU A 384 3.76 18.81 -15.37
C LEU A 384 4.74 19.93 -15.76
N ALA A 385 4.55 20.53 -16.94
CA ALA A 385 5.39 21.64 -17.39
C ALA A 385 5.22 22.89 -16.51
N ALA A 386 4.01 23.19 -16.04
CA ALA A 386 3.75 24.30 -15.12
C ALA A 386 4.43 24.09 -13.76
N THR A 387 4.27 22.90 -13.16
CA THR A 387 4.92 22.55 -11.89
C THR A 387 6.44 22.60 -12.00
N LYS A 388 7.02 22.08 -13.09
CA LYS A 388 8.47 22.13 -13.33
C LYS A 388 9.00 23.57 -13.34
N ARG A 389 8.34 24.47 -14.08
CA ARG A 389 8.73 25.90 -14.12
C ARG A 389 8.74 26.54 -12.74
N VAL A 390 7.75 26.24 -11.90
CA VAL A 390 7.67 26.77 -10.53
C VAL A 390 8.84 26.29 -9.67
N ILE A 391 9.24 25.01 -9.81
CA ILE A 391 10.40 24.45 -9.11
C ILE A 391 11.70 25.11 -9.54
N GLU A 392 11.92 25.27 -10.85
CA GLU A 392 13.12 25.93 -11.39
C GLU A 392 13.22 27.39 -10.93
N GLN A 393 12.11 28.12 -10.91
CA GLN A 393 12.05 29.49 -10.40
C GLN A 393 12.32 29.57 -8.89
N SER A 394 11.92 28.55 -8.12
CA SER A 394 12.17 28.49 -6.67
C SER A 394 13.61 28.13 -6.34
N ALA A 395 14.28 27.34 -7.19
CA ALA A 395 15.69 26.97 -7.02
C ALA A 395 16.66 28.09 -7.43
N SER A 396 16.17 29.07 -8.18
CA SER A 396 16.95 30.24 -8.66
C SER A 396 16.89 31.44 -7.70
N ARG A 397 16.17 31.31 -6.58
CA ARG A 397 16.06 32.29 -5.49
C ARG A 397 16.76 31.74 -4.27
#